data_AF-A0AAW7GCJ5-F1
#
_entry.id   AF-A0AAW7GCJ5-F1
#
_cell.length_a   1.000
_cell.length_b   1.000
_cell.length_c   1.000
_cell.angle_alpha   90.00
_cell.angle_beta   90.00
_cell.angle_gamma   90.00
#
_symmetry.space_group_name_H-M   'P 1'
#
loop_
_entity.id
_entity.type
_entity.pdbx_description
1 polymer ?
#
loop_
_entity_poly.entity_id
_entity_poly.type
_entity_poly.pdbx_seq_one_letter_code
_entity_poly.pdbx_strand_id
1 'polypeptide(L)'
;MKTLPAINPQAATLCLSPVAVWQKLLARLLEQHYGLKLNDTPFSDETVILEHIYAGISLADAVNFLVEKYDLVRIDRRGFNWQEQSPYLRAGDILRARQATGLLRRNRSNSGL
;
A
#
# COMPACT_ATOMS: atom_id res chain seq x y z
N MET A 1 -51.43 -4.33 3.73
CA MET A 1 -50.46 -3.62 2.86
C MET A 1 -49.08 -4.18 3.18
N LYS A 2 -48.43 -4.86 2.23
CA LYS A 2 -47.09 -5.47 2.41
C LYS A 2 -46.03 -4.42 2.11
N THR A 3 -45.25 -4.02 3.11
CA THR A 3 -44.03 -3.24 2.92
C THR A 3 -42.86 -4.19 2.71
N LEU A 4 -42.24 -4.10 1.53
CA LEU A 4 -41.00 -4.79 1.19
C LEU A 4 -39.84 -4.14 1.99
N PRO A 5 -38.88 -4.91 2.51
CA PRO A 5 -37.67 -4.32 3.03
C PRO A 5 -36.85 -3.80 1.85
N ALA A 6 -36.66 -2.49 1.80
CA ALA A 6 -35.68 -1.85 0.94
C ALA A 6 -34.29 -2.33 1.39
N ILE A 7 -33.71 -3.27 0.65
CA ILE A 7 -32.29 -3.60 0.74
C ILE A 7 -31.57 -2.35 0.25
N ASN A 8 -31.14 -1.51 1.17
CA ASN A 8 -30.11 -0.52 0.93
C ASN A 8 -28.80 -1.32 0.78
N PRO A 9 -28.15 -1.36 -0.41
CA PRO A 9 -26.78 -1.83 -0.51
C PRO A 9 -25.90 -0.70 0.05
N GLN A 10 -25.98 -0.49 1.36
CA GLN A 10 -25.23 0.53 2.06
C GLN A 10 -23.79 0.05 2.13
N ALA A 11 -23.03 0.49 1.12
CA ALA A 11 -21.58 0.45 1.01
C ALA A 11 -20.95 -0.80 1.64
N ALA A 12 -20.89 -1.88 0.85
CA ALA A 12 -19.92 -2.93 1.10
C ALA A 12 -18.53 -2.29 1.19
N THR A 13 -18.07 -1.97 2.39
CA THR A 13 -16.65 -1.94 2.69
C THR A 13 -16.18 -3.34 2.36
N LEU A 14 -15.73 -3.54 1.12
CA LEU A 14 -15.09 -4.78 0.71
C LEU A 14 -13.92 -4.95 1.67
N CYS A 15 -14.07 -5.83 2.65
CA CYS A 15 -12.99 -6.25 3.52
C CYS A 15 -11.97 -6.95 2.63
N LEU A 16 -11.03 -6.18 2.07
CA LEU A 16 -9.98 -6.71 1.22
C LEU A 16 -9.19 -7.73 2.04
N SER A 17 -8.82 -8.84 1.39
CA SER A 17 -7.91 -9.80 2.00
C SER A 17 -6.59 -9.10 2.35
N PRO A 18 -5.86 -9.57 3.38
CA PRO A 18 -4.53 -9.04 3.70
C PRO A 18 -3.60 -8.98 2.48
N VAL A 19 -3.65 -10.00 1.63
CA VAL A 19 -2.89 -10.06 0.37
C VAL A 19 -3.31 -8.95 -0.59
N ALA A 20 -4.61 -8.75 -0.81
CA ALA A 20 -5.10 -7.69 -1.70
C ALA A 20 -4.78 -6.28 -1.18
N VAL A 21 -4.77 -6.09 0.14
CA VAL A 21 -4.29 -4.85 0.78
C VAL A 21 -2.81 -4.64 0.48
N TRP A 22 -1.99 -5.68 0.64
CA TRP A 22 -0.56 -5.63 0.35
C TRP A 22 -0.28 -5.35 -1.12
N GLN A 23 -0.90 -6.07 -2.06
CA GLN A 23 -0.72 -5.86 -3.49
C GLN A 23 -1.04 -4.41 -3.90
N LYS A 24 -2.15 -3.85 -3.40
CA LYS A 24 -2.49 -2.43 -3.66
C LYS A 24 -1.45 -1.46 -3.14
N LEU A 25 -0.93 -1.69 -1.93
CA LEU A 25 0.06 -0.80 -1.33
C LEU A 25 1.42 -0.95 -2.02
N LEU A 26 1.87 -2.17 -2.29
CA LEU A 26 3.11 -2.46 -3.00
C LEU A 26 3.09 -1.88 -4.41
N ALA A 27 2.02 -2.07 -5.17
CA ALA A 27 1.88 -1.49 -6.50
C ALA A 27 2.08 0.03 -6.47
N ARG A 28 1.46 0.72 -5.50
CA ARG A 28 1.64 2.17 -5.36
C ARG A 28 3.03 2.59 -4.93
N LEU A 29 3.62 1.89 -3.96
CA LEU A 29 4.96 2.21 -3.46
C LEU A 29 6.02 2.01 -4.55
N LEU A 30 5.95 0.89 -5.27
CA LEU A 30 6.88 0.53 -6.34
C LEU A 30 6.76 1.49 -7.54
N GLU A 31 5.54 1.75 -7.99
CA GLU A 31 5.27 2.65 -9.12
C GLU A 31 5.72 4.07 -8.80
N GLN A 32 5.34 4.58 -7.63
CA GLN A 32 5.64 5.95 -7.26
C GLN A 32 7.14 6.16 -7.02
N HIS A 33 7.79 5.32 -6.22
CA HIS A 33 9.14 5.59 -5.74
C HIS A 33 10.24 5.03 -6.63
N TYR A 34 9.98 3.97 -7.40
CA TYR A 34 11.00 3.26 -8.18
C TYR A 34 10.61 3.06 -9.65
N GLY A 35 9.38 3.44 -10.05
CA GLY A 35 8.91 3.26 -11.43
C GLY A 35 8.65 1.81 -11.82
N LEU A 36 8.50 0.91 -10.84
CA LEU A 36 8.29 -0.53 -11.06
C LEU A 36 6.81 -0.87 -10.98
N LYS A 37 6.36 -1.80 -11.82
CA LYS A 37 5.03 -2.42 -11.64
C LYS A 37 5.16 -3.59 -10.67
N LEU A 38 4.05 -3.94 -10.01
CA LEU A 38 4.01 -5.11 -9.12
C LEU A 38 4.46 -6.40 -9.84
N ASN A 39 4.08 -6.53 -11.12
CA ASN A 39 4.43 -7.67 -11.99
C ASN A 39 5.92 -7.80 -12.29
N ASP A 40 6.69 -6.72 -12.12
CA ASP A 40 8.15 -6.73 -12.31
C ASP A 40 8.88 -7.19 -11.04
N THR A 41 8.14 -7.56 -9.99
CA THR A 41 8.67 -7.94 -8.67
C THR A 41 8.19 -9.31 -8.22
N PRO A 42 8.90 -9.95 -7.27
CA PRO A 42 8.44 -11.20 -6.64
C PRO A 42 7.08 -11.10 -5.96
N PHE A 43 6.62 -9.89 -5.61
CA PHE A 43 5.32 -9.66 -4.99
C PHE A 43 4.13 -9.77 -5.96
N SER A 44 4.38 -10.08 -7.24
CA SER A 44 3.32 -10.52 -8.14
C SER A 44 2.75 -11.89 -7.73
N ASP A 45 3.55 -12.70 -7.04
CA ASP A 45 3.13 -13.96 -6.45
C ASP A 45 2.50 -13.72 -5.06
N GLU A 46 1.25 -14.15 -4.90
CA GLU A 46 0.51 -14.04 -3.64
C GLU A 46 1.15 -14.86 -2.51
N THR A 47 1.83 -15.97 -2.84
CA THR A 47 2.49 -16.82 -1.84
C THR A 47 3.63 -16.09 -1.16
N VAL A 48 4.43 -15.34 -1.93
CA VAL A 48 5.50 -14.48 -1.40
C VAL A 48 4.92 -13.43 -0.45
N ILE A 49 3.79 -12.81 -0.81
CA ILE A 49 3.12 -11.84 0.07
C ILE A 49 2.65 -12.51 1.37
N LEU A 50 2.03 -13.69 1.28
CA LEU A 50 1.55 -14.42 2.46
C LEU A 50 2.71 -14.76 3.41
N GLU A 51 3.84 -15.24 2.89
CA GLU A 51 5.02 -15.54 3.69
C GLU A 51 5.52 -14.31 4.46
N HIS A 52 5.57 -13.13 3.82
CA HIS A 52 5.97 -11.90 4.49
C HIS A 52 4.97 -11.49 5.58
N ILE A 53 3.67 -11.66 5.33
CA ILE A 53 2.62 -11.40 6.32
C ILE A 53 2.77 -12.35 7.51
N TYR A 54 2.96 -13.65 7.27
CA TYR A 54 3.12 -14.66 8.32
C TYR A 54 4.41 -14.48 9.12
N ALA A 55 5.48 -14.03 8.46
CA ALA A 55 6.74 -13.67 9.11
C ALA A 55 6.66 -12.34 9.89
N GLY A 56 5.55 -11.60 9.78
CA GLY A 56 5.38 -10.30 10.45
C GLY A 56 6.24 -9.17 9.87
N ILE A 57 6.70 -9.34 8.62
CA ILE A 57 7.55 -8.35 7.94
C ILE A 57 6.69 -7.13 7.57
N SER A 58 7.23 -5.93 7.77
CA SER A 58 6.53 -4.70 7.38
C SER A 58 6.60 -4.46 5.87
N LEU A 59 5.61 -3.74 5.32
CA LEU A 59 5.64 -3.31 3.91
C LEU A 59 6.89 -2.51 3.55
N ALA A 60 7.40 -1.70 4.50
CA ALA A 60 8.61 -0.92 4.27
C ALA A 60 9.83 -1.84 4.17
N ASP A 61 9.97 -2.80 5.09
CA ASP A 61 11.09 -3.73 5.11
C ASP A 61 11.08 -4.65 3.89
N ALA A 62 9.89 -5.12 3.48
CA ALA A 62 9.71 -5.93 2.28
C ALA A 62 10.20 -5.21 1.00
N VAL A 63 9.87 -3.92 0.86
CA VAL A 63 10.35 -3.13 -0.29
C VAL A 63 11.82 -2.75 -0.11
N ASN A 64 12.26 -2.39 1.10
CA ASN A 64 13.66 -2.06 1.38
C ASN A 64 14.58 -3.23 1.10
N PHE A 65 14.14 -4.46 1.34
CA PHE A 65 14.88 -5.66 0.94
C PHE A 65 15.06 -5.74 -0.58
N LEU A 66 14.04 -5.39 -1.39
CA LEU A 66 14.22 -5.29 -2.84
C LEU A 66 15.19 -4.17 -3.23
N VAL A 67 15.14 -3.05 -2.52
CA VAL A 67 16.04 -1.91 -2.73
C VAL A 67 17.50 -2.34 -2.52
N GLU A 68 17.80 -3.06 -1.45
CA GLU A 68 19.14 -3.60 -1.19
C GLU A 68 19.53 -4.67 -2.21
N LYS A 69 18.62 -5.61 -2.51
CA LYS A 69 18.91 -6.76 -3.38
C LYS A 69 19.16 -6.38 -4.83
N TYR A 70 18.52 -5.32 -5.32
CA TYR A 70 18.55 -4.91 -6.72
C TYR A 70 19.09 -3.49 -6.93
N ASP A 71 19.70 -2.89 -5.90
CA ASP A 71 20.25 -1.53 -5.92
C ASP A 71 19.26 -0.48 -6.47
N LEU A 72 17.99 -0.56 -6.04
CA LEU A 72 16.93 0.30 -6.59
C LEU A 72 17.15 1.76 -6.20
N VAL A 73 17.10 2.64 -7.20
CA VAL A 73 17.23 4.09 -6.99
C VAL A 73 15.86 4.76 -6.97
N ARG A 74 15.65 5.66 -6.00
CA ARG A 74 14.40 6.44 -5.92
C ARG A 74 14.30 7.47 -7.04
N ILE A 75 13.11 7.58 -7.64
CA ILE A 75 12.84 8.50 -8.76
C ILE A 75 11.88 9.64 -8.40
N ASP A 76 11.12 9.52 -7.31
CA ASP A 76 10.04 10.45 -6.96
C ASP A 76 10.50 11.81 -6.42
N ARG A 77 11.77 11.91 -6.04
CA ARG A 77 12.34 13.07 -5.37
C ARG A 77 13.24 13.87 -6.30
N ARG A 78 12.66 14.43 -7.36
CA ARG A 78 13.32 15.45 -8.18
C ARG A 78 13.24 16.82 -7.49
N GLY A 79 14.32 17.19 -6.81
CA GLY A 79 14.51 18.51 -6.18
C GLY A 79 15.98 18.75 -5.84
N PHE A 80 16.39 20.02 -5.75
CA PHE A 80 17.75 20.56 -5.56
C PHE A 80 18.46 20.16 -4.23
N ASN A 81 18.36 18.91 -3.81
CA ASN A 81 19.05 18.43 -2.62
C ASN A 81 20.33 17.72 -3.06
N TRP A 82 21.45 18.42 -2.94
CA TRP A 82 22.83 17.93 -3.13
C TRP A 82 23.26 16.88 -2.09
N GLN A 83 22.30 16.33 -1.33
CA GLN A 83 22.52 15.28 -0.35
C GLN A 83 22.07 13.96 -0.97
N GLU A 84 22.92 12.95 -0.85
CA GLU A 84 22.63 11.58 -1.28
C GLU A 84 21.29 11.13 -0.68
N GLN A 85 20.28 11.00 -1.53
CA GLN A 85 18.95 10.66 -1.06
C GLN A 85 18.90 9.18 -0.73
N SER A 86 18.58 8.85 0.51
CA SER A 86 18.40 7.46 0.93
C SER A 86 17.40 6.75 0.02
N PRO A 87 17.77 5.58 -0.56
CA PRO A 87 16.91 4.85 -1.46
C PRO A 87 15.75 4.16 -0.72
N TYR A 88 15.84 4.02 0.61
CA TYR A 88 14.88 3.27 1.43
C TYR A 88 13.55 3.99 1.67
N LEU A 89 12.45 3.22 1.71
CA LEU A 89 11.14 3.61 2.19
C LEU A 89 11.16 4.01 3.67
N ARG A 90 10.41 5.07 3.99
CA ARG A 90 10.16 5.55 5.35
C ARG A 90 8.69 5.38 5.70
N ALA A 91 8.36 5.42 6.99
CA ALA A 91 6.98 5.33 7.47
C ALA A 91 6.03 6.35 6.80
N GLY A 92 6.52 7.55 6.47
CA GLY A 92 5.74 8.57 5.76
C GLY A 92 5.34 8.15 4.34
N ASP A 93 6.15 7.35 3.65
CA ASP A 93 5.82 6.80 2.34
C ASP A 93 4.66 5.80 2.44
N ILE A 94 4.69 4.93 3.47
CA ILE A 94 3.61 3.97 3.75
C ILE A 94 2.30 4.69 4.06
N LEU A 95 2.35 5.76 4.86
CA LEU A 95 1.17 6.55 5.19
C LEU A 95 0.56 7.20 3.94
N ARG A 96 1.40 7.79 3.07
CA ARG A 96 0.95 8.37 1.80
C ARG A 96 0.36 7.33 0.85
N ALA A 97 0.97 6.15 0.75
CA ALA A 97 0.43 5.06 -0.05
C ALA A 97 -0.96 4.60 0.45
N ARG A 98 -1.16 4.52 1.77
CA ARG A 98 -2.47 4.22 2.37
C ARG A 98 -3.51 5.31 2.09
N GLN A 99 -3.10 6.58 2.10
CA GLN A 99 -3.94 7.71 1.71
C GLN A 99 -4.39 7.59 0.25
N ALA A 100 -3.42 7.41 -0.66
CA ALA A 100 -3.67 7.34 -2.10
C ALA A 100 -4.51 6.12 -2.53
N THR A 101 -4.44 5.02 -1.78
CA THR A 101 -5.23 3.81 -2.03
C THR A 101 -6.59 3.79 -1.32
N GLY A 102 -6.90 4.80 -0.50
CA GLY A 102 -8.12 4.83 0.30
C GLY A 102 -8.15 3.78 1.42
N LEU A 103 -7.01 3.17 1.76
CA LEU A 103 -6.84 2.16 2.81
C LEU A 103 -6.53 2.78 4.18
N LEU A 104 -6.58 4.10 4.28
CA LEU A 104 -6.67 4.76 5.58
C LEU A 104 -8.02 4.41 6.22
N ARG A 105 -7.95 3.88 7.44
CA ARG A 105 -9.10 3.76 8.32
C ARG A 105 -9.58 5.16 8.68
N ARG A 106 -10.50 5.70 7.89
CA ARG A 106 -11.20 6.94 8.21
C ARG A 106 -12.09 6.62 9.41
N ASN A 107 -11.66 6.97 10.62
CA ASN A 107 -12.60 7.16 11.72
C ASN A 107 -13.51 8.32 11.29
N ARG A 108 -14.61 8.01 10.58
CA ARG A 108 -15.76 8.89 10.52
C ARG A 108 -16.45 8.77 11.87
N SER A 109 -15.93 9.50 12.86
CA SER A 109 -16.78 9.94 13.96
C SER A 109 -17.80 10.89 13.35
N ASN A 110 -19.00 10.36 13.09
CA ASN A 110 -20.20 11.18 13.03
C ASN A 110 -20.39 11.78 14.43
N SER A 111 -19.78 12.92 14.68
CA SER A 111 -20.20 13.84 15.74
C SER A 111 -21.05 14.91 15.05
N GLY A 112 -22.36 14.79 15.25
CA GLY A 112 -23.34 15.71 14.69
C GLY A 112 -23.24 17.11 15.27
N LEU A 113 -23.75 18.06 14.50
CA LEU A 113 -24.79 19.04 14.84
C LEU A 113 -25.40 19.54 13.52
#